data_AF-A0A5N6J189-F1
#
_entry.id   AF-A0A5N6J189-F1
#
_cell.length_a   1.000
_cell.length_b   1.000
_cell.length_c   1.000
_cell.angle_alpha   90.00
_cell.angle_beta   90.00
_cell.angle_gamma   90.00
#
_symmetry.space_group_name_H-M   'P 1'
#
loop_
_entity.id
_entity.type
_entity.pdbx_description
1 polymer ?
#
loop_
_entity_poly.entity_id
_entity_poly.type
_entity_poly.pdbx_seq_one_letter_code
_entity_poly.pdbx_strand_id
1 'polypeptide(L)'
;MSGLSFFICSFISFLLSAALGWTELSFIAKNWRDVILAANVFAWLLTGLAFVKGRIAPSYKYDIRGNDSYISDIWRGIELHPRFGAAWDLKIFHNGRWTMTALAMIDISFAALQWEIYGYITYSMICVVLLRNLLIVNFFGNEEWYLCSTDVCDKPFGFYFAWGSGVFFPTIYTLQTQYLAMNAIELPLTHTISILSLGIAGFMVYYIATEQKKAVNDTKDAHDVGDEKAQFIRASYTTTDGVERESLLLTVETYPSSELSRALDLNVCYVWIVWG
;
A
#
# COMPACT_ATOMS: atom_id res chain seq x y z
N MET A 1 15.33 -8.38 2.64
CA MET A 1 15.38 -6.92 2.41
C MET A 1 14.57 -6.27 3.53
N SER A 2 15.12 -5.37 4.35
CA SER A 2 14.35 -4.79 5.46
C SER A 2 13.61 -3.52 5.00
N GLY A 3 12.38 -3.68 4.51
CA GLY A 3 11.53 -2.55 4.10
C GLY A 3 11.25 -1.55 5.21
N LEU A 4 11.06 -2.05 6.43
CA LEU A 4 10.88 -1.20 7.61
C LEU A 4 12.09 -0.30 7.88
N SER A 5 13.32 -0.81 7.73
CA SER A 5 14.53 0.01 7.89
C SER A 5 14.59 1.11 6.84
N PHE A 6 14.24 0.82 5.59
CA PHE A 6 14.19 1.82 4.51
C PHE A 6 13.19 2.93 4.84
N PHE A 7 11.99 2.55 5.30
CA PHE A 7 10.95 3.51 5.69
C PHE A 7 11.43 4.40 6.83
N ILE A 8 11.94 3.82 7.93
CA ILE A 8 12.42 4.57 9.09
C ILE A 8 13.56 5.52 8.69
N CYS A 9 14.55 5.04 7.94
CA CYS A 9 15.65 5.87 7.48
C CYS A 9 15.19 7.03 6.61
N SER A 10 14.27 6.79 5.67
CA SER A 10 13.74 7.82 4.78
C SER A 10 12.92 8.85 5.54
N PHE A 11 12.10 8.39 6.48
CA PHE A 11 11.24 9.23 7.31
C PHE A 11 12.05 10.10 8.28
N ILE A 12 13.05 9.53 8.95
CA ILE A 12 13.98 10.29 9.81
C ILE A 12 14.77 11.29 8.98
N SER A 13 15.26 10.91 7.79
CA SER A 13 16.00 11.82 6.92
C SER A 13 15.15 13.01 6.49
N PHE A 14 13.87 12.79 6.21
CA PHE A 14 12.92 13.86 5.87
C PHE A 14 12.71 14.82 7.04
N LEU A 15 12.45 14.30 8.25
CA LEU A 15 12.28 15.14 9.44
C LEU A 15 13.58 15.87 9.83
N LEU A 16 14.73 15.21 9.69
CA LEU A 16 16.03 15.81 9.98
C LEU A 16 16.37 16.93 8.99
N SER A 17 16.09 16.73 7.69
CA SER A 17 16.24 17.76 6.67
C SER A 17 15.40 19.00 7.00
N ALA A 18 14.17 18.79 7.51
CA ALA A 18 13.32 19.88 7.97
C ALA A 18 13.85 20.54 9.24
N ALA A 19 14.33 19.77 10.22
CA ALA A 19 14.88 20.30 11.47
C ALA A 19 16.18 21.10 11.26
N LEU A 20 17.00 20.73 10.27
CA LEU A 20 18.20 21.45 9.86
C LEU A 20 17.89 22.71 9.01
N GLY A 21 16.62 22.95 8.68
CA GLY A 21 16.20 24.08 7.85
C GLY A 21 16.59 23.95 6.38
N TRP A 22 16.97 22.75 5.92
CA TRP A 22 17.31 22.51 4.51
C TRP A 22 16.06 22.48 3.63
N THR A 23 14.93 22.04 4.18
CA THR A 23 13.66 21.91 3.47
C THR A 23 12.50 22.31 4.38
N GLU A 24 11.51 23.03 3.86
CA GLU A 24 10.27 23.27 4.61
C GLU A 24 9.44 21.98 4.68
N LEU A 25 8.91 21.66 5.87
CA LEU A 25 8.09 20.46 6.04
C LEU A 25 6.80 20.52 5.21
N SER A 26 6.25 21.73 5.04
CA SER A 26 5.07 22.04 4.22
C SER A 26 5.36 22.12 2.70
N PHE A 27 6.61 21.93 2.26
CA PHE A 27 7.01 22.13 0.86
C PHE A 27 6.17 21.31 -0.13
N ILE A 28 5.91 20.04 0.17
CA ILE A 28 5.14 19.14 -0.69
C ILE A 28 3.70 19.66 -0.81
N ALA A 29 3.09 20.04 0.32
CA ALA A 29 1.72 20.55 0.34
C ALA A 29 1.59 21.91 -0.36
N LYS A 30 2.55 22.83 -0.18
CA LYS A 30 2.58 24.13 -0.87
C LYS A 30 2.69 23.99 -2.39
N ASN A 31 3.49 23.04 -2.85
CA ASN A 31 3.75 22.80 -4.28
C ASN A 31 2.96 21.60 -4.83
N TRP A 32 1.84 21.24 -4.20
CA TRP A 32 1.15 19.98 -4.48
C TRP A 32 0.74 19.80 -5.94
N ARG A 33 0.30 20.89 -6.58
CA ARG A 33 -0.03 20.91 -8.02
C ARG A 33 1.16 20.51 -8.88
N ASP A 34 2.33 21.08 -8.59
CA ASP A 34 3.55 20.84 -9.36
C ASP A 34 4.11 19.46 -9.07
N VAL A 35 3.97 18.97 -7.83
CA VAL A 35 4.31 17.59 -7.45
C VAL A 35 3.45 16.58 -8.23
N ILE A 36 2.13 16.79 -8.33
CA ILE A 36 1.25 15.92 -9.12
C ILE A 36 1.65 15.95 -10.59
N LEU A 37 1.95 17.13 -11.14
CA LEU A 37 2.38 17.25 -12.53
C LEU A 37 3.70 16.49 -12.77
N ALA A 38 4.68 16.68 -11.89
CA ALA A 38 5.96 15.97 -11.95
C ALA A 38 5.77 14.45 -11.81
N ALA A 39 4.88 14.00 -10.92
CA ALA A 39 4.56 12.58 -10.75
C ALA A 39 3.89 11.97 -12.00
N ASN A 40 3.02 12.73 -12.69
CA ASN A 40 2.43 12.28 -13.96
C ASN A 40 3.50 12.13 -15.07
N VAL A 41 4.40 13.11 -15.19
CA VAL A 41 5.52 13.03 -16.14
C VAL A 41 6.41 11.84 -15.79
N PHE A 42 6.73 11.66 -14.51
CA PHE A 42 7.50 10.52 -14.01
C PHE A 42 6.84 9.18 -14.34
N ALA A 43 5.53 9.03 -14.16
CA ALA A 43 4.80 7.82 -14.49
C ALA A 43 4.88 7.46 -15.98
N TRP A 44 4.76 8.46 -16.87
CA TRP A 44 4.95 8.27 -18.31
C TRP A 44 6.38 7.86 -18.66
N LEU A 45 7.38 8.53 -18.08
CA LEU A 45 8.79 8.18 -18.28
C LEU A 45 9.09 6.75 -17.81
N LEU A 46 8.61 6.38 -16.62
CA LEU A 46 8.80 5.06 -16.04
C LEU A 46 8.16 3.96 -16.89
N THR A 47 6.96 4.22 -17.40
CA THR A 47 6.27 3.35 -18.35
C THR A 47 7.05 3.18 -19.65
N GLY A 48 7.56 4.28 -20.21
CA GLY A 48 8.37 4.25 -21.43
C GLY A 48 9.64 3.42 -21.24
N LEU A 49 10.33 3.60 -20.11
CA LEU A 49 11.52 2.82 -19.76
C LEU A 49 11.19 1.32 -19.60
N ALA A 50 10.10 0.98 -18.91
CA ALA A 50 9.67 -0.40 -18.75
C ALA A 50 9.24 -1.04 -20.09
N PHE A 51 8.57 -0.29 -20.95
CA PHE A 51 8.17 -0.73 -22.28
C PHE A 51 9.38 -1.02 -23.18
N VAL A 52 10.33 -0.08 -23.27
CA VAL A 52 11.56 -0.25 -24.06
C VAL A 52 12.39 -1.42 -23.51
N LYS A 53 12.54 -1.50 -22.19
CA LYS A 53 13.26 -2.60 -21.53
C LYS A 53 12.61 -3.95 -21.84
N GLY A 54 11.29 -4.07 -21.71
CA GLY A 54 10.56 -5.32 -21.95
C GLY A 54 10.70 -5.83 -23.39
N ARG A 55 10.88 -4.94 -24.37
CA ARG A 55 11.11 -5.31 -25.79
C ARG A 55 12.56 -5.65 -26.12
N ILE A 56 13.53 -4.92 -25.55
CA ILE A 56 14.95 -5.04 -25.93
C ILE A 56 15.67 -6.08 -25.07
N ALA A 57 15.45 -6.03 -23.76
CA ALA A 57 16.21 -6.79 -22.77
C ALA A 57 15.30 -7.25 -21.62
N PRO A 58 14.34 -8.16 -21.91
CA PRO A 58 13.50 -8.75 -20.88
C PRO A 58 14.36 -9.57 -19.91
N SER A 59 14.13 -9.41 -18.61
CA SER A 59 14.90 -10.10 -17.58
C SER A 59 14.56 -11.59 -17.50
N TYR A 60 13.29 -11.95 -17.70
CA TYR A 60 12.84 -13.35 -17.75
C TYR A 60 11.97 -13.59 -18.98
N LYS A 61 12.36 -14.53 -19.85
CA LYS A 61 11.64 -14.82 -21.10
C LYS A 61 10.21 -15.38 -20.89
N TYR A 62 9.98 -16.10 -19.80
CA TYR A 62 8.68 -16.71 -19.50
C TYR A 62 7.69 -15.75 -18.83
N ASP A 63 8.17 -14.61 -18.32
CA ASP A 63 7.35 -13.60 -17.64
C ASP A 63 6.93 -12.44 -18.56
N ILE A 64 7.10 -12.62 -19.87
CA ILE A 64 6.73 -11.66 -20.90
C ILE A 64 5.29 -11.95 -21.34
N ARG A 65 4.42 -10.94 -21.24
CA ARG A 65 3.01 -11.00 -21.67
C ARG A 65 2.69 -9.95 -22.75
N GLY A 66 3.66 -9.68 -23.62
CA GLY A 66 3.50 -8.75 -24.73
C GLY A 66 2.49 -9.26 -25.78
N ASN A 67 1.66 -8.35 -26.28
CA ASN A 67 0.71 -8.57 -27.36
C ASN A 67 1.19 -7.89 -28.65
N ASP A 68 0.52 -8.18 -29.77
CA ASP A 68 0.80 -7.53 -31.07
C ASP A 68 0.45 -6.02 -31.09
N SER A 69 -0.35 -5.55 -30.13
CA SER A 69 -0.75 -4.14 -30.02
C SER A 69 0.16 -3.35 -29.09
N TYR A 70 0.94 -2.42 -29.66
CA TYR A 70 1.79 -1.49 -28.93
C TYR A 70 1.05 -0.69 -27.84
N ILE A 71 -0.20 -0.29 -28.11
CA ILE A 71 -1.01 0.48 -27.15
C ILE A 71 -1.38 -0.39 -25.95
N SER A 72 -1.75 -1.64 -26.19
CA SER A 72 -2.04 -2.61 -25.12
C SER A 72 -0.81 -2.84 -24.24
N ASP A 73 0.36 -2.95 -24.85
CA ASP A 73 1.61 -3.23 -24.14
C ASP A 73 2.10 -2.06 -23.31
N ILE A 74 1.93 -0.82 -23.79
CA ILE A 74 2.22 0.38 -23.00
C ILE A 74 1.26 0.45 -21.80
N TRP A 75 -0.03 0.17 -22.02
CA TRP A 75 -1.04 0.28 -20.98
C TRP A 75 -0.89 -0.79 -19.88
N ARG A 76 -0.81 -2.06 -20.30
CA ARG A 76 -0.76 -3.22 -19.40
C ARG A 76 0.64 -3.52 -18.89
N GLY A 77 1.66 -3.24 -19.70
CA GLY A 77 3.03 -3.67 -19.46
C GLY A 77 3.35 -4.97 -20.19
N ILE A 78 4.63 -5.15 -20.50
CA ILE A 78 5.16 -6.32 -21.21
C ILE A 78 5.73 -7.33 -20.21
N GLU A 79 6.53 -6.84 -19.28
CA GLU A 79 7.26 -7.67 -18.32
C GLU A 79 6.55 -7.68 -16.97
N LEU A 80 6.43 -8.86 -16.36
CA LEU A 80 5.83 -8.98 -15.02
C LEU A 80 6.63 -8.21 -13.97
N HIS A 81 7.95 -8.38 -13.99
CA HIS A 81 8.91 -7.84 -13.05
C HIS A 81 10.14 -7.26 -13.76
N PRO A 82 10.07 -6.00 -14.25
CA PRO A 82 11.24 -5.38 -14.85
C PRO A 82 12.35 -5.21 -13.81
N ARG A 83 13.43 -5.98 -13.99
CA ARG A 83 14.60 -5.95 -13.10
C ARG A 83 15.80 -5.25 -13.73
N PHE A 84 16.47 -4.41 -12.95
CA PHE A 84 17.79 -3.90 -13.33
C PHE A 84 18.85 -4.60 -12.51
N GLY A 85 19.65 -5.44 -13.17
CA GLY A 85 20.56 -6.36 -12.50
C GLY A 85 19.83 -7.47 -11.74
N ALA A 86 20.54 -8.15 -10.84
CA ALA A 86 20.02 -9.31 -10.12
C ALA A 86 19.15 -8.94 -8.91
N ALA A 87 19.32 -7.74 -8.35
CA ALA A 87 18.80 -7.39 -7.03
C ALA A 87 17.66 -6.36 -7.02
N TRP A 88 17.45 -5.63 -8.12
CA TRP A 88 16.49 -4.52 -8.11
C TRP A 88 15.27 -4.80 -8.99
N ASP A 89 14.13 -4.99 -8.34
CA ASP A 89 12.83 -5.20 -8.96
C ASP A 89 12.05 -3.88 -8.97
N LEU A 90 11.84 -3.32 -10.16
CA LEU A 90 11.26 -1.99 -10.32
C LEU A 90 9.85 -1.91 -9.73
N LYS A 91 9.07 -2.98 -9.88
CA LYS A 91 7.67 -3.03 -9.48
C LYS A 91 7.52 -2.99 -7.95
N ILE A 92 8.29 -3.85 -7.28
CA ILE A 92 8.32 -3.91 -5.81
C ILE A 92 8.90 -2.62 -5.24
N PHE A 93 9.94 -2.07 -5.87
CA PHE A 93 10.53 -0.81 -5.43
C PHE A 93 9.55 0.37 -5.57
N HIS A 94 8.93 0.52 -6.74
CA HIS A 94 8.03 1.64 -7.03
C HIS A 94 6.84 1.66 -6.06
N ASN A 95 6.12 0.54 -5.92
CA ASN A 95 4.98 0.50 -5.02
C ASN A 95 5.39 0.42 -3.53
N GLY A 96 6.29 -0.51 -3.20
CA GLY A 96 6.61 -0.79 -1.80
C GLY A 96 7.49 0.27 -1.15
N ARG A 97 8.43 0.87 -1.87
CA ARG A 97 9.37 1.86 -1.31
C ARG A 97 8.95 3.27 -1.62
N TRP A 98 8.74 3.59 -2.89
CA TRP A 98 8.47 4.95 -3.30
C TRP A 98 7.04 5.38 -2.91
N THR A 99 6.00 4.65 -3.33
CA THR A 99 4.60 5.03 -3.08
C THR A 99 4.26 5.07 -1.58
N MET A 100 4.55 3.98 -0.85
CA MET A 100 4.17 3.87 0.57
C MET A 100 4.92 4.87 1.45
N THR A 101 6.19 5.15 1.15
CA THR A 101 6.97 6.16 1.90
C THR A 101 6.49 7.57 1.54
N ALA A 102 6.21 7.85 0.26
CA ALA A 102 5.69 9.13 -0.17
C ALA A 102 4.36 9.46 0.51
N LEU A 103 3.48 8.47 0.70
CA LEU A 103 2.19 8.65 1.38
C LEU A 103 2.35 9.24 2.79
N ALA A 104 3.29 8.72 3.58
CA ALA A 104 3.57 9.22 4.91
C ALA A 104 4.14 10.66 4.90
N MET A 105 5.04 10.95 3.95
CA MET A 105 5.65 12.28 3.80
C MET A 105 4.63 13.34 3.36
N ILE A 106 3.74 12.99 2.44
CA ILE A 106 2.66 13.87 1.95
C ILE A 106 1.75 14.27 3.11
N ASP A 107 1.34 13.31 3.94
CA ASP A 107 0.47 13.57 5.09
C ASP A 107 1.09 14.52 6.11
N ILE A 108 2.36 14.32 6.43
CA ILE A 108 3.09 15.21 7.34
C ILE A 108 3.22 16.60 6.74
N SER A 109 3.42 16.70 5.43
CA SER A 109 3.50 17.99 4.76
C SER A 109 2.18 18.75 4.81
N PHE A 110 1.04 18.07 4.65
CA PHE A 110 -0.28 18.68 4.81
C PHE A 110 -0.60 19.05 6.27
N ALA A 111 -0.17 18.26 7.24
CA ALA A 111 -0.27 18.63 8.65
C ALA A 111 0.59 19.86 8.98
N ALA A 112 1.81 19.94 8.43
CA ALA A 112 2.67 21.10 8.56
C ALA A 112 2.07 22.35 7.89
N LEU A 113 1.44 22.19 6.73
CA LEU A 113 0.71 23.28 6.07
C LEU A 113 -0.44 23.80 6.95
N GLN A 114 -1.18 22.92 7.60
CA GLN A 114 -2.25 23.32 8.54
C GLN A 114 -1.69 24.16 9.70
N TRP A 115 -0.55 23.75 10.27
CA TRP A 115 0.13 24.50 11.32
C TRP A 115 0.55 25.90 10.84
N GLU A 116 1.05 26.02 9.61
CA GLU A 116 1.44 27.33 9.06
C GLU A 116 0.26 28.26 8.79
N ILE A 117 -0.88 27.72 8.34
CA ILE A 117 -2.07 28.52 8.03
C ILE A 117 -2.79 28.97 9.31
N TYR A 118 -2.96 28.06 10.29
CA TYR A 118 -3.82 28.30 11.44
C TYR A 118 -3.06 28.50 12.76
N GLY A 119 -1.78 28.14 12.82
CA GLY A 119 -0.96 28.18 14.05
C GLY A 119 -1.15 26.97 14.98
N TYR A 120 -1.97 25.99 14.58
CA TYR A 120 -2.21 24.75 15.31
C TYR A 120 -2.62 23.62 14.35
N ILE A 121 -2.53 22.37 14.81
CA ILE A 121 -2.98 21.18 14.08
C ILE A 121 -4.25 20.65 14.75
N THR A 122 -5.29 20.37 13.96
CA THR A 122 -6.56 19.85 14.51
C THR A 122 -6.43 18.41 14.98
N TYR A 123 -7.21 18.03 15.99
CA TYR A 123 -7.26 16.63 16.46
C TYR A 123 -7.69 15.67 15.34
N SER A 124 -8.56 16.12 14.44
CA SER A 124 -8.99 15.39 13.24
C SER A 124 -7.81 15.07 12.32
N MET A 125 -6.91 16.05 12.08
CA MET A 125 -5.70 15.84 11.27
C MET A 125 -4.77 14.81 11.92
N ILE A 126 -4.52 14.94 13.22
CA ILE A 126 -3.67 14.00 13.97
C ILE A 126 -4.25 12.58 13.88
N CYS A 127 -5.56 12.42 14.05
CA CYS A 127 -6.24 11.13 13.95
C CYS A 127 -6.01 10.44 12.60
N VAL A 128 -6.24 11.17 11.49
CA VAL A 128 -6.05 10.63 10.13
C VAL A 128 -4.59 10.25 9.87
N VAL A 129 -3.65 11.13 10.24
CA VAL A 129 -2.21 10.88 10.05
C VAL A 129 -1.74 9.68 10.85
N LEU A 130 -2.19 9.53 12.11
CA LEU A 130 -1.83 8.39 12.96
C LEU A 130 -2.37 7.07 12.41
N LEU A 131 -3.66 7.03 12.06
CA LEU A 131 -4.26 5.83 11.48
C LEU A 131 -3.57 5.43 10.17
N ARG A 132 -3.14 6.40 9.35
CA ARG A 132 -2.48 6.08 8.07
C ARG A 132 -1.08 5.56 8.27
N ASN A 133 -0.33 6.18 9.17
CA ASN A 133 1.00 5.71 9.51
C ASN A 133 0.97 4.31 10.15
N LEU A 134 -0.06 3.98 10.94
CA LEU A 134 -0.26 2.62 11.47
C LEU A 134 -0.36 1.58 10.35
N LEU A 135 -1.14 1.87 9.30
CA LEU A 135 -1.28 0.99 8.13
C LEU A 135 0.03 0.88 7.33
N ILE A 136 0.73 2.00 7.14
CA ILE A 136 2.02 2.02 6.44
C ILE A 136 3.05 1.19 7.19
N VAL A 137 3.14 1.32 8.51
CA VAL A 137 4.04 0.50 9.35
C VAL A 137 3.66 -0.98 9.26
N ASN A 138 2.36 -1.31 9.33
CA ASN A 138 1.91 -2.69 9.15
C ASN A 138 2.28 -3.25 7.76
N PHE A 139 2.15 -2.46 6.70
CA PHE A 139 2.58 -2.85 5.36
C PHE A 139 4.07 -3.20 5.30
N PHE A 140 4.93 -2.38 5.91
CA PHE A 140 6.37 -2.66 5.95
C PHE A 140 6.76 -3.79 6.91
N GLY A 141 5.97 -4.03 7.96
CA GLY A 141 6.13 -5.16 8.87
C GLY A 141 5.75 -6.49 8.22
N ASN A 142 4.71 -6.49 7.39
CA ASN A 142 4.13 -7.66 6.72
C ASN A 142 4.38 -7.65 5.20
N GLU A 143 5.58 -7.26 4.78
CA GLU A 143 5.94 -7.13 3.36
C GLU A 143 5.80 -8.45 2.58
N GLU A 144 5.97 -9.60 3.24
CA GLU A 144 5.80 -10.93 2.65
C GLU A 144 4.40 -11.12 2.04
N TRP A 145 3.36 -10.64 2.72
CA TRP A 145 1.99 -10.72 2.23
C TRP A 145 1.81 -9.93 0.93
N TYR A 146 2.44 -8.75 0.84
CA TYR A 146 2.35 -7.91 -0.35
C TYR A 146 2.99 -8.61 -1.57
N LEU A 147 4.10 -9.33 -1.38
CA LEU A 147 4.75 -10.08 -2.45
C LEU A 147 3.86 -11.18 -3.02
N CYS A 148 2.93 -11.72 -2.23
CA CYS A 148 1.97 -12.73 -2.64
C CYS A 148 0.68 -12.14 -3.24
N SER A 149 0.56 -10.82 -3.34
CA SER A 149 -0.63 -10.18 -3.89
C SER A 149 -0.77 -10.40 -5.40
N THR A 150 -2.01 -10.49 -5.89
CA THR A 150 -2.33 -10.61 -7.32
C THR A 150 -1.72 -9.47 -8.15
N ASP A 151 -1.64 -8.27 -7.58
CA ASP A 151 -1.02 -7.13 -8.25
C ASP A 151 0.47 -7.37 -8.51
N VAL A 152 1.17 -8.07 -7.61
CA VAL A 152 2.58 -8.45 -7.75
C VAL A 152 2.73 -9.70 -8.64
N CYS A 153 1.97 -10.75 -8.39
CA CYS A 153 2.14 -12.04 -9.06
C CYS A 153 1.62 -12.10 -10.50
N ASP A 154 0.54 -11.38 -10.81
CA ASP A 154 -0.21 -11.63 -12.05
C ASP A 154 -0.25 -10.45 -13.02
N LYS A 155 -0.02 -9.23 -12.56
CA LYS A 155 -0.18 -8.03 -13.41
C LYS A 155 1.17 -7.50 -13.92
N PRO A 156 1.40 -7.37 -15.23
CA PRO A 156 2.62 -6.76 -15.74
C PRO A 156 2.81 -5.31 -15.31
N PHE A 157 4.06 -4.86 -15.34
CA PHE A 157 4.39 -3.47 -15.02
C PHE A 157 4.27 -2.59 -16.27
N GLY A 158 3.16 -1.87 -16.37
CA GLY A 158 2.89 -0.89 -17.43
C GLY A 158 2.32 0.41 -16.88
N PHE A 159 1.73 1.22 -17.77
CA PHE A 159 1.18 2.53 -17.39
C PHE A 159 0.16 2.44 -16.25
N TYR A 160 -0.77 1.49 -16.34
CA TYR A 160 -1.80 1.29 -15.32
C TYR A 160 -1.20 1.10 -13.93
N PHE A 161 -0.14 0.27 -13.81
CA PHE A 161 0.51 0.02 -12.54
C PHE A 161 1.33 1.22 -12.09
N ALA A 162 2.18 1.77 -12.97
CA ALA A 162 3.08 2.88 -12.67
C ALA A 162 2.32 4.16 -12.27
N TRP A 163 1.28 4.52 -13.02
CA TRP A 163 0.43 5.68 -12.72
C TRP A 163 -0.52 5.42 -11.54
N GLY A 164 -1.09 4.21 -11.46
CA GLY A 164 -2.00 3.82 -10.39
C GLY A 164 -1.35 3.91 -9.00
N SER A 165 -0.21 3.24 -8.84
CA SER A 165 0.58 3.33 -7.59
C SER A 165 1.34 4.66 -7.46
N GLY A 166 1.72 5.27 -8.58
CA GLY A 166 2.58 6.45 -8.62
C GLY A 166 1.87 7.76 -8.28
N VAL A 167 0.67 7.94 -8.83
CA VAL A 167 -0.01 9.24 -8.87
C VAL A 167 -1.38 9.10 -8.25
N PHE A 168 -2.18 8.17 -8.76
CA PHE A 168 -3.57 8.03 -8.33
C PHE A 168 -3.67 7.67 -6.85
N PHE A 169 -2.94 6.65 -6.42
CA PHE A 169 -2.98 6.18 -5.04
C PHE A 169 -2.56 7.26 -4.03
N PRO A 170 -1.38 7.90 -4.13
CA PRO A 170 -1.01 8.97 -3.20
C PRO A 170 -1.96 10.17 -3.23
N THR A 171 -2.48 10.52 -4.42
CA THR A 171 -3.34 11.71 -4.57
C THR A 171 -4.71 11.51 -3.93
N ILE A 172 -5.33 10.34 -4.16
CA ILE A 172 -6.67 10.04 -3.66
C ILE A 172 -6.63 9.69 -2.17
N TYR A 173 -5.66 8.88 -1.75
CA TYR A 173 -5.59 8.42 -0.36
C TYR A 173 -5.19 9.52 0.62
N THR A 174 -4.67 10.65 0.13
CA THR A 174 -4.36 11.83 0.96
C THR A 174 -5.39 12.95 0.86
N LEU A 175 -6.54 12.72 0.22
CA LEU A 175 -7.59 13.75 0.11
C LEU A 175 -8.08 14.27 1.47
N GLN A 176 -8.09 13.43 2.50
CA GLN A 176 -8.54 13.81 3.84
C GLN A 176 -7.56 14.82 4.46
N THR A 177 -6.26 14.58 4.36
CA THR A 177 -5.23 15.50 4.88
C THR A 177 -5.13 16.75 4.03
N GLN A 178 -5.32 16.65 2.70
CA GLN A 178 -5.47 17.81 1.81
C GLN A 178 -6.65 18.70 2.23
N TYR A 179 -7.82 18.10 2.49
CA TYR A 179 -9.02 18.82 2.87
C TYR A 179 -8.90 19.48 4.25
N LEU A 180 -8.41 18.73 5.25
CA LEU A 180 -8.22 19.21 6.61
C LEU A 180 -7.14 20.31 6.69
N ALA A 181 -6.13 20.27 5.82
CA ALA A 181 -5.10 21.31 5.79
C ALA A 181 -5.66 22.69 5.43
N MET A 182 -6.70 22.72 4.57
CA MET A 182 -7.36 23.95 4.12
C MET A 182 -8.63 24.27 4.91
N ASN A 183 -9.14 23.32 5.70
CA ASN A 183 -10.34 23.46 6.50
C ASN A 183 -10.07 22.91 7.91
N ALA A 184 -9.78 23.80 8.85
CA ALA A 184 -9.58 23.44 10.26
C ALA A 184 -10.91 23.01 10.91
N ILE A 185 -11.31 21.76 10.68
CA ILE A 185 -12.47 21.16 11.32
C ILE A 185 -12.06 20.65 12.70
N GLU A 186 -12.48 21.37 13.73
CA GLU A 186 -12.32 20.98 15.12
C GLU A 186 -13.47 20.09 15.57
N LEU A 187 -13.20 18.80 15.64
CA LEU A 187 -14.10 17.85 16.29
C LEU A 187 -13.85 17.91 17.81
N PRO A 188 -14.92 17.89 18.63
CA PRO A 188 -14.77 17.68 20.06
C PRO A 188 -13.91 16.45 20.35
N LEU A 189 -13.05 16.56 21.38
CA LEU A 189 -12.08 15.51 21.72
C LEU A 189 -12.74 14.13 21.88
N THR A 190 -13.94 14.08 22.45
CA THR A 190 -14.74 12.84 22.61
C THR A 190 -15.04 12.15 21.27
N HIS A 191 -15.42 12.92 20.24
CA HIS A 191 -15.68 12.36 18.91
C HIS A 191 -14.38 11.87 18.26
N THR A 192 -13.29 12.64 18.39
CA THR A 192 -11.99 12.21 17.84
C THR A 192 -11.52 10.91 18.49
N ILE A 193 -11.61 10.78 19.82
CA ILE A 193 -11.24 9.57 20.54
C ILE A 193 -12.11 8.39 20.09
N SER A 194 -13.42 8.60 19.91
CA SER A 194 -14.34 7.56 19.43
C SER A 194 -14.00 7.09 18.01
N ILE A 195 -13.60 8.00 17.12
CA ILE A 195 -13.22 7.65 15.74
C ILE A 195 -11.88 6.93 15.75
N LEU A 196 -10.90 7.43 16.51
CA LEU A 196 -9.59 6.81 16.64
C LEU A 196 -9.69 5.39 17.22
N SER A 197 -10.49 5.21 18.28
CA SER A 197 -10.69 3.89 18.88
C SER A 197 -11.38 2.92 17.93
N LEU A 198 -12.37 3.38 17.17
CA LEU A 198 -13.02 2.58 16.13
C LEU A 198 -12.03 2.19 15.02
N GLY A 199 -11.19 3.12 14.56
CA GLY A 199 -10.15 2.86 13.56
C GLY A 199 -9.11 1.85 14.04
N ILE A 200 -8.64 1.97 15.28
CA ILE A 200 -7.72 1.01 15.89
C ILE A 200 -8.39 -0.35 16.07
N ALA A 201 -9.64 -0.40 16.53
CA ALA A 201 -10.38 -1.66 16.68
C ALA A 201 -10.54 -2.37 15.34
N GLY A 202 -10.90 -1.64 14.28
CA GLY A 202 -10.97 -2.18 12.92
C GLY A 202 -9.62 -2.72 12.44
N PHE A 203 -8.53 -1.98 12.68
CA PHE A 203 -7.17 -2.43 12.38
C PHE A 203 -6.80 -3.70 13.16
N MET A 204 -7.15 -3.79 14.44
CA MET A 204 -6.84 -4.97 15.26
C MET A 204 -7.57 -6.22 14.76
N VAL A 205 -8.85 -6.09 14.40
CA VAL A 205 -9.61 -7.22 13.81
C VAL A 205 -8.95 -7.67 12.50
N TYR A 206 -8.59 -6.73 11.63
CA TYR A 206 -7.87 -7.01 10.39
C TYR A 206 -6.52 -7.72 10.65
N TYR A 207 -5.74 -7.21 11.60
CA TYR A 207 -4.43 -7.76 11.95
C TYR A 207 -4.56 -9.20 12.45
N ILE A 208 -5.49 -9.46 13.37
CA ILE A 208 -5.73 -10.79 13.92
C ILE A 208 -6.16 -11.77 12.83
N ALA A 209 -7.11 -11.39 11.97
CA ALA A 209 -7.57 -12.23 10.87
C ALA A 209 -6.42 -12.57 9.88
N THR A 210 -5.54 -11.60 9.63
CA THR A 210 -4.37 -11.78 8.75
C THR A 210 -3.36 -12.74 9.37
N GLU A 211 -3.04 -12.58 10.66
CA GLU A 211 -2.12 -13.46 11.38
C GLU A 211 -2.66 -14.89 11.49
N GLN A 212 -3.97 -15.07 11.72
CA GLN A 212 -4.61 -16.38 11.71
C GLN A 212 -4.48 -17.07 10.35
N LYS A 213 -4.75 -16.33 9.27
CA LYS A 213 -4.57 -16.84 7.91
C LYS A 213 -3.12 -17.21 7.63
N LYS A 214 -2.15 -16.43 8.14
CA LYS A 214 -0.72 -16.74 8.02
C LYS A 214 -0.37 -18.02 8.77
N ALA A 215 -0.76 -18.11 10.04
CA ALA A 215 -0.51 -19.28 10.90
C ALA A 215 -1.00 -20.58 10.26
N VAL A 216 -2.20 -20.56 9.65
CA VAL A 216 -2.78 -21.73 8.99
C VAL A 216 -2.02 -22.14 7.72
N ASN A 217 -1.54 -21.16 6.94
CA ASN A 217 -0.74 -21.48 5.75
C ASN A 217 0.64 -22.05 6.11
N ASP A 218 1.20 -21.61 7.24
CA ASP A 218 2.50 -22.07 7.73
C ASP A 218 2.42 -23.46 8.38
N THR A 219 1.34 -23.76 9.12
CA THR A 219 1.08 -25.07 9.73
C THR A 219 0.42 -26.05 8.76
N LYS A 220 1.12 -26.41 7.66
CA LYS A 220 0.67 -27.44 6.69
C LYS A 220 0.16 -28.75 7.30
N ASP A 221 0.44 -29.01 8.57
CA ASP A 221 -0.22 -30.02 9.39
C ASP A 221 -1.15 -29.39 10.43
N ALA A 222 -2.44 -29.72 10.28
CA ALA A 222 -3.55 -29.23 11.07
C ALA A 222 -3.55 -29.78 12.50
N HIS A 223 -2.79 -29.17 13.42
CA HIS A 223 -3.02 -29.35 14.84
C HIS A 223 -2.69 -28.04 15.59
N ASP A 224 -3.70 -27.46 16.26
CA ASP A 224 -3.68 -26.25 17.10
C ASP A 224 -3.61 -24.88 16.40
N VAL A 225 -4.74 -24.45 15.82
CA VAL A 225 -5.05 -23.02 15.66
C VAL A 225 -6.27 -22.71 16.51
N GLY A 226 -6.06 -22.48 17.81
CA GLY A 226 -7.09 -22.11 18.79
C GLY A 226 -7.78 -23.27 19.52
N ASP A 227 -8.50 -22.94 20.60
CA ASP A 227 -9.14 -23.86 21.57
C ASP A 227 -10.33 -24.66 20.97
N GLU A 228 -10.78 -24.31 19.75
CA GLU A 228 -11.72 -25.12 18.96
C GLU A 228 -11.04 -25.65 17.70
N LYS A 229 -11.29 -26.92 17.38
CA LYS A 229 -10.76 -27.60 16.18
C LYS A 229 -11.16 -26.82 14.93
N ALA A 230 -10.24 -26.01 14.41
CA ALA A 230 -10.40 -25.35 13.12
C ALA A 230 -10.78 -26.39 12.05
N GLN A 231 -11.88 -26.14 11.33
CA GLN A 231 -12.33 -27.00 10.24
C GLN A 231 -11.66 -26.53 8.94
N PHE A 232 -11.11 -27.49 8.20
CA PHE A 232 -10.40 -27.24 6.95
C PHE A 232 -11.01 -28.09 5.83
N ILE A 233 -11.17 -27.49 4.65
CA ILE A 233 -11.35 -28.23 3.39
C ILE A 233 -9.98 -28.32 2.72
N ARG A 234 -9.51 -29.55 2.49
CA ARG A 234 -8.39 -29.78 1.56
C ARG A 234 -8.94 -29.79 0.14
N ALA A 235 -8.57 -28.77 -0.63
CA ALA A 235 -8.88 -28.69 -2.05
C ALA A 235 -7.62 -29.06 -2.85
N SER A 236 -7.69 -30.16 -3.60
CA SER A 236 -6.67 -30.52 -4.58
C SER A 236 -7.00 -29.85 -5.91
N TYR A 237 -6.01 -29.24 -6.55
CA TYR A 237 -6.13 -28.72 -7.90
C TYR A 237 -4.88 -29.06 -8.72
N THR A 238 -5.09 -29.32 -10.00
CA THR A 238 -4.00 -29.61 -10.93
C THR A 238 -3.53 -28.29 -11.56
N THR A 239 -2.26 -27.97 -11.35
CA THR A 239 -1.63 -26.80 -11.98
C THR A 239 -1.47 -27.03 -13.49
N THR A 240 -1.29 -25.96 -14.28
CA THR A 240 -1.03 -26.04 -15.74
C THR A 240 0.20 -26.89 -16.09
N ASP A 241 1.08 -27.12 -15.12
CA ASP A 241 2.29 -27.95 -15.23
C ASP A 241 2.01 -29.46 -15.03
N GLY A 242 0.75 -29.86 -14.84
CA GLY A 242 0.35 -31.25 -14.58
C GLY A 242 0.62 -31.74 -13.15
N VAL A 243 1.11 -30.86 -12.27
CA VAL A 243 1.39 -31.19 -10.86
C VAL A 243 0.15 -30.94 -10.01
N GLU A 244 -0.30 -31.96 -9.27
CA GLU A 244 -1.32 -31.80 -8.23
C GLU A 244 -0.76 -30.99 -7.06
N ARG A 245 -1.50 -29.95 -6.68
CA ARG A 245 -1.19 -29.10 -5.52
C ARG A 245 -2.38 -29.13 -4.58
N GLU A 246 -2.09 -29.26 -3.30
CA GLU A 246 -3.10 -29.13 -2.24
C GLU A 246 -3.14 -27.70 -1.72
N SER A 247 -4.35 -27.19 -1.52
CA SER A 247 -4.63 -25.95 -0.80
C SER A 247 -5.55 -26.23 0.38
N LEU A 248 -5.25 -25.62 1.52
CA LEU A 248 -6.08 -25.66 2.71
C LEU A 248 -7.00 -24.45 2.69
N LEU A 249 -8.31 -24.69 2.72
CA LEU A 249 -9.33 -23.65 2.86
C LEU A 249 -9.89 -23.73 4.29
N LEU A 250 -9.79 -22.64 5.04
CA LEU A 250 -10.47 -22.50 6.32
C LEU A 250 -11.98 -22.42 6.09
N THR A 251 -12.74 -23.26 6.77
CA THR A 251 -14.22 -23.24 6.73
C THR A 251 -14.87 -22.73 7.99
N VAL A 252 -14.18 -22.79 9.13
CA VAL A 252 -14.65 -22.23 10.40
C VAL A 252 -13.56 -21.33 10.93
N GLU A 253 -13.80 -20.02 10.85
CA GLU A 253 -13.01 -19.01 11.52
C GLU A 253 -13.61 -18.76 12.91
N THR A 254 -12.78 -18.67 13.95
CA THR A 254 -13.21 -18.38 15.32
C THR A 254 -13.71 -16.93 15.48
N TYR A 255 -13.47 -16.07 14.49
CA TYR A 255 -13.87 -14.66 14.39
C TYR A 255 -14.17 -14.33 12.90
N PRO A 256 -14.81 -13.19 12.54
CA PRO A 256 -15.71 -13.16 11.38
C PRO A 256 -15.00 -13.24 10.03
N SER A 257 -15.67 -13.93 9.11
CA SER A 257 -15.26 -14.48 7.80
C SER A 257 -14.16 -13.74 7.01
N SER A 258 -13.42 -14.47 6.17
CA SER A 258 -12.58 -13.91 5.09
C SER A 258 -13.30 -12.92 4.16
N GLU A 259 -14.62 -13.03 3.99
CA GLU A 259 -15.45 -11.99 3.36
C GLU A 259 -15.63 -10.77 4.25
N LEU A 260 -15.70 -10.93 5.57
CA LEU A 260 -15.69 -9.83 6.53
C LEU A 260 -14.32 -9.13 6.59
N SER A 261 -13.20 -9.83 6.40
CA SER A 261 -11.88 -9.21 6.20
C SER A 261 -11.86 -8.32 4.95
N ARG A 262 -12.40 -8.79 3.82
CA ARG A 262 -12.57 -7.97 2.60
C ARG A 262 -13.60 -6.86 2.78
N ALA A 263 -14.68 -7.10 3.53
CA ALA A 263 -15.68 -6.09 3.87
C ALA A 263 -15.17 -5.10 4.92
N LEU A 264 -14.15 -5.46 5.70
CA LEU A 264 -13.39 -4.61 6.61
C LEU A 264 -12.31 -3.85 5.86
N ASP A 265 -11.67 -4.38 4.82
CA ASP A 265 -10.86 -3.59 3.88
C ASP A 265 -11.73 -2.52 3.20
N LEU A 266 -12.94 -2.91 2.79
CA LEU A 266 -13.93 -1.99 2.25
C LEU A 266 -14.48 -1.04 3.31
N ASN A 267 -14.75 -1.45 4.55
CA ASN A 267 -15.23 -0.57 5.63
C ASN A 267 -14.13 0.31 6.22
N VAL A 268 -12.88 -0.12 6.22
CA VAL A 268 -11.72 0.74 6.45
C VAL A 268 -11.70 1.73 5.29
N CYS A 269 -11.66 1.32 4.03
CA CYS A 269 -11.79 2.28 2.92
C CYS A 269 -13.06 3.17 2.98
N TYR A 270 -14.21 2.68 3.46
CA TYR A 270 -15.48 3.40 3.56
C TYR A 270 -15.49 4.36 4.75
N VAL A 271 -14.98 3.96 5.91
CA VAL A 271 -14.75 4.84 7.07
C VAL A 271 -13.76 5.95 6.69
N TRP A 272 -12.81 5.65 5.79
CA TRP A 272 -11.82 6.58 5.28
C TRP A 272 -12.36 7.54 4.20
N ILE A 273 -13.37 7.15 3.42
CA ILE A 273 -13.99 7.99 2.37
C ILE A 273 -15.18 8.78 2.92
N VAL A 274 -15.94 8.24 3.87
CA VAL A 274 -17.26 8.77 4.29
C VAL A 274 -17.19 9.67 5.53
N TRP A 275 -16.13 9.61 6.33
CA TRP A 275 -16.05 10.36 7.60
C TRP A 275 -14.97 11.45 7.63
N GLY A 276 -14.56 11.94 6.44
CA GLY A 276 -13.78 13.17 6.24
C GLY A 276 -14.64 14.30 5.69
#